data_AF-A0A8S0FEV9-F1
#
_entry.id   AF-A0A8S0FEV9-F1
#
_cell.length_a   1.000
_cell.length_b   1.000
_cell.length_c   1.000
_cell.angle_alpha   90.00
_cell.angle_beta   90.00
_cell.angle_gamma   90.00
#
_symmetry.space_group_name_H-M   'P 1'
#
loop_
_entity.id
_entity.type
_entity.pdbx_description
1 polymer ?
#
loop_
_entity_poly.entity_id
_entity_poly.type
_entity_poly.pdbx_seq_one_letter_code
_entity_poly.pdbx_strand_id
1 'polypeptide(L)'
;MTEATTPHDAIFKAFLSRPETARDFIEIHLPPSLVKLCNLDTLHLESSSFVEENLRQYYNDVLYSVETTKGCGYIYVLIEHQSSPDENMAFRMLRYAIATMQRHLEAGHDYLPLVIPILFYTRESVAHIHGQQTGSMVFRIRTLHAISIFMLFRWLILR
;
A
#
# COMPACT_ATOMS: atom_id res chain seq x y z
N MET A 1 17.29 7.07 -12.53
CA MET A 1 17.44 5.79 -13.25
C MET A 1 16.17 5.01 -12.99
N THR A 2 15.36 4.76 -14.02
CA THR A 2 14.11 4.00 -13.94
C THR A 2 14.44 2.54 -13.66
N GLU A 3 14.14 2.05 -12.46
CA GLU A 3 14.18 0.60 -12.21
C GLU A 3 13.11 -0.07 -13.08
N ALA A 4 13.53 -1.07 -13.85
CA ALA A 4 12.63 -1.85 -14.68
C ALA A 4 11.72 -2.69 -13.78
N THR A 5 10.42 -2.70 -14.08
CA THR A 5 9.43 -3.59 -13.46
C THR A 5 9.93 -5.03 -13.52
N THR A 6 10.16 -5.64 -12.35
CA THR A 6 10.62 -7.03 -12.32
C THR A 6 9.45 -7.97 -12.66
N PRO A 7 9.68 -9.15 -13.26
CA PRO A 7 8.63 -10.14 -13.50
C PRO A 7 7.87 -10.52 -12.22
N HIS A 8 8.55 -10.45 -11.06
CA HIS A 8 7.94 -10.69 -9.76
C HIS A 8 6.90 -9.64 -9.40
N ASP A 9 7.20 -8.36 -9.65
CA ASP A 9 6.24 -7.30 -9.35
C ASP A 9 4.94 -7.43 -10.15
N ALA A 10 5.05 -7.80 -11.42
CA ALA A 10 3.88 -8.01 -12.29
C ALA A 10 3.00 -9.18 -11.79
N ILE A 11 3.61 -10.26 -11.31
CA ILE A 11 2.90 -11.41 -10.72
C ILE A 11 2.20 -10.99 -9.43
N PHE A 12 2.88 -10.27 -8.55
CA PHE A 12 2.31 -9.80 -7.29
C PHE A 12 1.17 -8.82 -7.52
N LYS A 13 1.31 -7.89 -8.47
CA LYS A 13 0.23 -6.98 -8.86
C LYS A 13 -0.96 -7.75 -9.40
N ALA A 14 -0.75 -8.74 -10.28
CA ALA A 14 -1.83 -9.59 -10.78
C ALA A 14 -2.53 -10.37 -9.65
N PHE A 15 -1.77 -10.86 -8.68
CA PHE A 15 -2.29 -11.56 -7.50
C PHE A 15 -3.14 -10.63 -6.64
N LEU A 16 -2.60 -9.46 -6.28
CA LEU A 16 -3.31 -8.46 -5.48
C LEU A 16 -4.40 -7.71 -6.24
N SER A 17 -4.55 -7.88 -7.55
CA SER A 17 -5.69 -7.33 -8.30
C SER A 17 -6.94 -8.21 -8.13
N ARG A 18 -6.81 -9.43 -7.59
CA ARG A 18 -7.93 -10.32 -7.28
C ARG A 18 -8.51 -9.93 -5.90
N PRO A 19 -9.80 -9.57 -5.79
CA PRO A 19 -10.38 -9.09 -4.54
C PRO A 19 -10.26 -10.04 -3.35
N GLU A 20 -10.48 -11.35 -3.55
CA GLU A 20 -10.33 -12.36 -2.47
C GLU A 20 -8.91 -12.41 -1.93
N THR A 21 -7.95 -12.40 -2.84
CA THR A 21 -6.53 -12.40 -2.50
C THR A 21 -6.10 -11.12 -1.80
N ALA A 22 -6.57 -9.97 -2.28
CA ALA A 22 -6.31 -8.69 -1.65
C ALA A 22 -6.92 -8.63 -0.25
N ARG A 23 -8.12 -9.16 -0.06
CA ARG A 23 -8.78 -9.27 1.25
C ARG A 23 -7.94 -10.05 2.24
N ASP A 24 -7.55 -11.28 1.89
CA ASP A 24 -6.73 -12.12 2.76
C ASP A 24 -5.41 -11.43 3.10
N PHE A 25 -4.78 -10.83 2.08
CA PHE A 25 -3.55 -10.08 2.26
C PHE A 25 -3.74 -8.89 3.21
N ILE A 26 -4.79 -8.10 3.03
CA ILE A 26 -5.07 -6.95 3.90
C ILE A 26 -5.36 -7.41 5.32
N GLU A 27 -6.21 -8.42 5.51
CA GLU A 27 -6.61 -8.93 6.83
C GLU A 27 -5.40 -9.43 7.65
N ILE A 28 -4.45 -10.10 7.00
CA ILE A 28 -3.23 -10.61 7.64
C ILE A 28 -2.30 -9.47 8.08
N HIS A 29 -2.20 -8.39 7.29
CA HIS A 29 -1.14 -7.38 7.46
C HIS A 29 -1.62 -6.07 8.11
N LEU A 30 -2.93 -5.81 8.15
CA LEU A 30 -3.47 -4.63 8.82
C LEU A 30 -3.63 -4.88 10.33
N PRO A 31 -3.36 -3.87 11.17
CA PRO A 31 -3.70 -3.94 12.59
C PRO A 31 -5.20 -4.23 12.78
N PRO A 32 -5.60 -5.10 13.72
CA PRO A 32 -7.00 -5.46 13.94
C PRO A 32 -7.93 -4.27 14.22
N SER A 33 -7.39 -3.17 14.78
CA SER A 33 -8.14 -1.94 14.98
C SER A 33 -8.55 -1.25 13.68
N LEU A 34 -7.77 -1.36 12.61
CA LEU A 34 -8.09 -0.82 11.30
C LEU A 34 -9.00 -1.76 10.52
N VAL A 35 -8.76 -3.07 10.59
CA VAL A 35 -9.64 -4.08 9.98
C VAL A 35 -11.08 -3.88 10.47
N LYS A 36 -11.26 -3.65 11.79
CA LYS A 36 -12.59 -3.39 12.38
C LYS A 36 -13.30 -2.14 11.86
N LEU A 37 -12.57 -1.18 11.26
CA LEU A 37 -13.17 0.02 10.67
C LEU A 37 -13.61 -0.20 9.23
N CYS A 38 -13.09 -1.23 8.55
CA CYS A 38 -13.27 -1.48 7.13
C CYS A 38 -14.17 -2.69 6.89
N ASN A 39 -15.14 -2.56 5.99
CA ASN A 39 -15.92 -3.68 5.48
C ASN A 39 -15.18 -4.31 4.29
N LEU A 40 -14.29 -5.27 4.54
CA LEU A 40 -13.45 -5.86 3.48
C LEU A 40 -14.23 -6.64 2.41
N ASP A 41 -15.52 -6.92 2.62
CA ASP A 41 -16.39 -7.47 1.59
C ASP A 41 -16.70 -6.50 0.45
N THR A 42 -16.48 -5.20 0.69
CA THR A 42 -16.75 -4.11 -0.26
C THR A 42 -15.52 -3.66 -1.02
N LEU A 43 -14.40 -4.40 -0.92
CA LEU A 43 -13.16 -4.06 -1.62
C LEU A 43 -13.41 -3.96 -3.13
N HIS A 44 -13.23 -2.75 -3.64
CA HIS A 44 -13.36 -2.44 -5.07
C HIS A 44 -12.03 -1.93 -5.60
N LEU A 45 -11.53 -2.59 -6.66
CA LEU A 45 -10.25 -2.24 -7.27
C LEU A 45 -10.40 -0.94 -8.07
N GLU A 46 -9.66 0.10 -7.69
CA GLU A 46 -9.65 1.36 -8.40
C GLU A 46 -8.77 1.32 -9.65
N SER A 47 -9.19 2.05 -10.67
CA SER A 47 -8.43 2.17 -11.93
C SER A 47 -7.07 2.82 -11.71
N SER A 48 -6.06 2.47 -12.50
CA SER A 48 -4.71 3.07 -12.45
C SER A 48 -4.65 4.53 -12.90
N SER A 49 -5.70 5.05 -13.56
CA SER A 49 -5.95 6.49 -13.74
C SER A 49 -6.24 7.21 -12.42
N PHE A 50 -6.52 6.42 -11.38
CA PHE A 50 -6.64 6.71 -9.96
C PHE A 50 -5.55 7.62 -9.41
N VAL A 51 -4.35 7.55 -9.98
CA VAL A 51 -3.14 8.07 -9.34
C VAL A 51 -2.44 9.03 -10.30
N GLU A 52 -1.91 10.14 -9.76
CA GLU A 52 -1.42 11.29 -10.55
C GLU A 52 -0.46 10.86 -11.66
N GLU A 53 -0.47 11.59 -12.79
CA GLU A 53 0.38 11.32 -13.95
C GLU A 53 1.88 11.27 -13.58
N ASN A 54 2.27 12.07 -12.60
CA ASN A 54 3.64 12.20 -12.07
C ASN A 54 4.08 11.02 -11.19
N LEU A 55 3.11 10.25 -10.68
CA LEU A 55 3.34 9.08 -9.84
C LEU A 55 3.29 7.78 -10.65
N ARG A 56 2.91 7.85 -11.93
CA ARG A 56 2.78 6.68 -12.82
C ARG A 56 4.09 5.97 -13.13
N GLN A 57 5.21 6.65 -12.94
CA GLN A 57 6.52 6.14 -13.34
C GLN A 57 7.06 5.04 -12.41
N TYR A 58 6.36 4.73 -11.31
CA TYR A 58 6.83 3.83 -10.24
C TYR A 58 5.93 2.59 -10.03
N TYR A 59 5.02 2.28 -10.96
CA TYR A 59 3.85 1.45 -10.65
C TYR A 59 4.07 -0.06 -10.51
N ASN A 60 4.05 -0.51 -9.25
CA ASN A 60 3.63 -1.85 -8.81
C ASN A 60 2.66 -1.77 -7.62
N ASP A 61 1.77 -0.80 -7.65
CA ASP A 61 0.75 -0.60 -6.62
C ASP A 61 -0.65 -1.05 -7.07
N VAL A 62 -1.50 -1.22 -6.06
CA VAL A 62 -2.91 -1.54 -6.17
C VAL A 62 -3.67 -0.65 -5.19
N LEU A 63 -4.69 0.05 -5.67
CA LEU A 63 -5.57 0.87 -4.85
C LEU A 63 -6.94 0.22 -4.76
N TYR A 64 -7.42 0.04 -3.53
CA TYR A 64 -8.78 -0.39 -3.27
C TYR A 64 -9.58 0.73 -2.62
N SER A 65 -10.82 0.93 -3.06
CA SER A 65 -11.85 1.58 -2.24
C SER A 65 -12.53 0.55 -1.36
N VAL A 66 -13.00 0.99 -0.19
CA VAL A 66 -13.64 0.15 0.82
C VAL A 66 -14.62 0.97 1.62
N GLU A 67 -15.77 0.41 1.96
CA GLU A 67 -16.68 1.02 2.92
C GLU A 67 -16.09 0.96 4.32
N THR A 68 -16.23 2.04 5.08
CA THR A 68 -15.81 2.11 6.47
C THR A 68 -16.97 2.55 7.35
N THR A 69 -16.81 2.37 8.67
CA THR A 69 -17.75 2.89 9.68
C THR A 69 -18.03 4.40 9.60
N LYS A 70 -17.20 5.17 8.87
CA LYS A 70 -17.31 6.61 8.71
C LYS A 70 -17.55 7.07 7.27
N GLY A 71 -17.87 6.15 6.36
CA GLY A 71 -18.02 6.44 4.93
C GLY A 71 -16.93 5.78 4.08
N CYS A 72 -16.65 6.32 2.91
CA CYS A 72 -15.69 5.72 1.98
C CYS A 72 -14.25 5.85 2.50
N GLY A 73 -13.48 4.78 2.34
CA GLY A 73 -12.06 4.73 2.64
C GLY A 73 -11.29 4.07 1.51
N TYR A 74 -9.97 4.14 1.60
CA TYR A 74 -9.06 3.60 0.61
C TYR A 74 -7.91 2.83 1.27
N ILE A 75 -7.53 1.73 0.65
CA ILE A 75 -6.36 0.94 1.02
C ILE A 75 -5.41 0.93 -0.16
N TYR A 76 -4.25 1.54 0.05
CA TYR A 76 -3.21 1.69 -0.95
C TYR A 76 -2.13 0.65 -0.70
N VAL A 77 -2.09 -0.42 -1.50
CA VAL A 77 -1.06 -1.45 -1.37
C VAL A 77 0.05 -1.16 -2.36
N LEU A 78 1.20 -0.74 -1.84
CA LEU A 78 2.42 -0.58 -2.61
C LEU A 78 3.27 -1.85 -2.45
N ILE A 79 3.58 -2.47 -3.59
CA ILE A 79 4.49 -3.59 -3.66
C ILE A 79 5.81 -3.07 -4.22
N GLU A 80 6.91 -3.42 -3.59
CA GLU A 80 8.22 -3.02 -4.04
C GLU A 80 9.22 -4.16 -3.96
N HIS A 81 9.66 -4.66 -5.11
CA HIS A 81 10.75 -5.62 -5.21
C HIS A 81 12.09 -4.89 -5.38
N GLN A 82 12.54 -4.14 -4.36
CA GLN A 82 13.87 -3.50 -4.43
C GLN A 82 14.97 -4.31 -3.72
N SER A 83 16.10 -4.48 -4.41
CA SER A 83 17.36 -4.91 -3.83
C SER A 83 17.98 -3.90 -2.86
N SER A 84 17.61 -2.61 -2.97
CA SER A 84 18.11 -1.49 -2.15
C SER A 84 16.98 -0.66 -1.54
N PRO A 85 17.10 -0.15 -0.31
CA PRO A 85 16.05 0.68 0.30
C PRO A 85 15.91 2.06 -0.36
N ASP A 86 14.68 2.46 -0.71
CA ASP A 86 14.33 3.86 -1.02
C ASP A 86 14.26 4.70 0.27
N GLU A 87 15.18 5.65 0.40
CA GLU A 87 15.29 6.56 1.55
C GLU A 87 14.05 7.45 1.72
N ASN A 88 13.30 7.71 0.65
CA ASN A 88 12.15 8.60 0.64
C ASN A 88 10.80 7.86 0.68
N MET A 89 10.80 6.57 1.01
CA MET A 89 9.59 5.73 0.99
C MET A 89 8.42 6.32 1.77
N ALA A 90 8.67 6.82 2.98
CA ALA A 90 7.63 7.40 3.81
C ALA A 90 7.02 8.67 3.19
N PHE A 91 7.84 9.51 2.56
CA PHE A 91 7.38 10.69 1.85
C PHE A 91 6.55 10.31 0.62
N ARG A 92 6.97 9.26 -0.08
CA ARG A 92 6.23 8.71 -1.22
C ARG A 92 4.85 8.19 -0.81
N MET A 93 4.77 7.42 0.27
CA MET A 93 3.50 6.94 0.85
C MET A 93 2.57 8.09 1.27
N LEU A 94 3.14 9.15 1.86
CA LEU A 94 2.37 10.35 2.19
C LEU A 94 1.79 11.03 0.94
N ARG A 95 2.58 11.16 -0.13
CA ARG A 95 2.10 11.74 -1.40
C ARG A 95 0.95 10.93 -2.01
N TYR A 96 1.03 9.59 -1.98
CA TYR A 96 -0.06 8.74 -2.44
C TYR A 96 -1.33 8.93 -1.63
N ALA A 97 -1.21 9.01 -0.29
CA ALA A 97 -2.35 9.26 0.58
C ALA A 97 -3.01 10.62 0.28
N ILE A 98 -2.22 11.68 0.16
CA ILE A 98 -2.72 13.03 -0.16
C ILE A 98 -3.40 13.06 -1.54
N ALA A 99 -2.79 12.46 -2.56
CA ALA A 99 -3.37 12.41 -3.90
C ALA A 99 -4.71 11.63 -3.93
N THR A 100 -4.81 10.56 -3.14
CA THR A 100 -6.04 9.78 -2.98
C THR A 100 -7.13 10.63 -2.31
N MET A 101 -6.78 11.34 -1.24
CA MET A 101 -7.71 12.25 -0.54
C MET A 101 -8.19 13.39 -1.44
N GLN A 102 -7.28 13.99 -2.22
CA GLN A 102 -7.64 15.07 -3.14
C GLN A 102 -8.65 14.58 -4.19
N ARG A 103 -8.44 13.41 -4.80
CA ARG A 103 -9.39 12.84 -5.75
C ARG A 103 -10.74 12.51 -5.12
N HIS A 104 -10.75 12.06 -3.87
CA HIS A 104 -12.00 11.83 -3.14
C HIS A 104 -12.80 13.13 -3.02
N LEU A 105 -12.14 14.25 -2.69
CA LEU A 105 -12.82 15.56 -2.66
C LEU A 105 -13.27 16.01 -4.06
N GLU A 106 -12.45 15.82 -5.09
CA GLU A 106 -12.79 16.15 -6.48
C GLU A 106 -13.97 15.32 -7.02
N ALA A 107 -14.20 14.12 -6.49
CA ALA A 107 -15.38 13.30 -6.77
C ALA A 107 -16.68 13.83 -6.13
N GLY A 108 -16.61 14.94 -5.37
CA GLY A 108 -17.75 15.63 -4.78
C GLY A 108 -18.03 15.25 -3.33
N HIS A 109 -17.13 14.51 -2.68
CA HIS A 109 -17.23 14.24 -1.25
C HIS A 109 -16.76 15.45 -0.43
N ASP A 110 -17.43 15.71 0.69
CA ASP A 110 -17.23 16.86 1.57
C ASP A 110 -16.39 16.55 2.83
N TYR A 111 -15.87 15.33 2.92
CA TYR A 111 -15.03 14.84 4.01
C TYR A 111 -13.73 14.22 3.49
N LEU A 112 -12.73 14.12 4.36
CA LEU A 112 -11.48 13.41 4.04
C LEU A 112 -11.63 11.91 4.33
N PRO A 113 -11.28 11.03 3.37
CA PRO A 113 -11.40 9.60 3.57
C PRO A 113 -10.25 9.07 4.44
N LEU A 114 -10.47 7.92 5.07
CA LEU A 114 -9.37 7.13 5.61
C LEU A 114 -8.55 6.58 4.45
N VAL A 115 -7.24 6.83 4.42
CA VAL A 115 -6.31 6.21 3.45
C VAL A 115 -5.24 5.44 4.19
N ILE A 116 -5.14 4.13 3.91
CA ILE A 116 -4.21 3.22 4.59
C ILE A 116 -3.15 2.74 3.60
N PRO A 117 -1.91 3.26 3.68
CA PRO A 117 -0.80 2.72 2.89
C PRO A 117 -0.26 1.43 3.51
N ILE A 118 -0.18 0.37 2.71
CA ILE A 118 0.49 -0.90 3.02
C ILE A 118 1.71 -1.01 2.12
N LEU A 119 2.90 -1.09 2.72
CA LEU A 119 4.14 -1.31 2.00
C LEU A 119 4.58 -2.78 2.16
N PHE A 120 4.62 -3.50 1.05
CA PHE A 120 5.23 -4.83 0.98
C PHE A 120 6.54 -4.74 0.23
N TYR A 121 7.65 -5.14 0.88
CA TYR A 121 8.95 -5.23 0.20
C TYR A 121 9.66 -6.55 0.47
N THR A 122 10.34 -7.04 -0.56
CA THR A 122 11.17 -8.23 -0.51
C THR A 122 12.63 -7.82 -0.53
N ARG A 123 13.46 -8.37 0.37
CA ARG A 123 14.91 -8.25 0.26
C ARG A 123 15.49 -9.59 -0.12
N GLU A 124 16.19 -9.64 -1.25
CA GLU A 124 17.15 -10.71 -1.46
C GLU A 124 18.27 -10.55 -0.43
N SER A 125 18.43 -11.55 0.41
CA SER A 125 19.52 -11.62 1.38
C SER A 125 20.43 -12.76 0.97
N VAL A 126 21.64 -12.46 0.51
CA VAL A 126 22.65 -13.50 0.31
C VAL A 126 23.19 -13.90 1.67
N ALA A 127 22.73 -15.04 2.20
CA ALA A 127 23.34 -15.63 3.38
C ALA A 127 24.72 -16.17 2.99
N HIS A 128 25.80 -15.52 3.44
CA HIS A 128 27.13 -16.10 3.38
C HIS A 128 27.23 -17.23 4.42
N ILE A 129 26.83 -18.44 4.04
CA ILE A 129 27.22 -19.65 4.78
C ILE A 129 28.52 -20.14 4.13
N HIS A 130 29.55 -20.31 4.96
CA HIS A 130 30.90 -20.69 4.56
C HIS A 130 30.88 -21.87 3.57
N GLY A 131 31.11 -21.59 2.28
CA GLY A 131 31.31 -22.60 1.23
C GLY A 131 30.14 -22.94 0.31
N GLN A 132 28.91 -22.46 0.52
CA GLN A 132 27.81 -22.67 -0.43
C GLN A 132 26.94 -21.42 -0.57
N GLN A 133 26.78 -20.92 -1.80
CA GLN A 133 25.81 -19.86 -2.08
C GLN A 133 24.42 -20.48 -2.18
N THR A 134 23.59 -20.27 -1.17
CA THR A 134 22.15 -20.59 -1.21
C THR A 134 21.40 -19.26 -1.11
N GLY A 135 20.72 -18.85 -2.18
CA GLY A 135 19.88 -17.66 -2.13
C GLY A 135 18.66 -17.92 -1.25
N SER A 136 18.52 -17.19 -0.14
CA SER A 136 17.30 -17.21 0.69
C SER A 136 16.55 -15.90 0.48
N MET A 137 15.33 -15.98 -0.05
CA MET A 137 14.45 -14.82 -0.16
C MET A 137 13.81 -14.54 1.21
N VAL A 138 14.09 -13.36 1.78
CA VAL A 138 13.52 -12.94 3.07
C VAL A 138 12.46 -11.88 2.79
N PHE A 139 11.19 -12.27 2.98
CA PHE A 139 10.08 -11.33 2.96
C PHE A 139 10.07 -10.54 4.27
N ARG A 140 10.12 -9.20 4.20
CA ARG A 140 10.02 -8.37 5.41
C ARG A 140 8.97 -7.31 5.22
N ILE A 141 7.83 -7.52 5.86
CA ILE A 141 6.70 -6.60 5.80
C ILE A 141 6.92 -5.57 6.91
N ARG A 142 7.13 -4.32 6.52
CA ARG A 142 6.99 -3.22 7.46
C ARG A 142 5.61 -2.62 7.26
N THR A 143 4.68 -3.03 8.10
CA THR A 143 3.68 -2.08 8.58
C THR A 143 4.51 -1.03 9.31
N LEU A 144 4.83 0.09 8.63
CA LEU A 144 5.36 1.27 9.30
C LEU A 144 4.43 1.46 10.49
N HIS A 145 4.97 1.35 11.70
CA HIS A 145 4.20 1.63 12.92
C HIS A 145 3.78 3.07 12.76
N ALA A 146 2.59 3.25 12.21
CA ALA A 146 2.04 4.51 11.76
C ALA A 146 1.67 5.36 12.97
N ILE A 147 2.29 5.17 14.13
CA ILE A 147 1.93 5.89 15.35
C ILE A 147 2.11 7.40 15.13
N SER A 148 3.10 7.85 14.35
CA SER A 148 3.30 9.27 14.07
C SER A 148 2.39 9.83 12.96
N ILE A 149 2.13 9.06 11.89
CA ILE A 149 1.24 9.50 10.78
C ILE A 149 -0.23 9.38 11.19
N PHE A 150 -0.59 8.28 11.87
CA PHE A 150 -1.92 8.01 12.37
C PHE A 150 -2.31 8.96 13.51
N MET A 151 -1.38 9.46 14.34
CA MET A 151 -1.70 10.52 15.31
C MET A 151 -2.07 11.85 14.62
N LEU A 152 -1.39 12.20 13.52
CA LEU A 152 -1.69 13.40 12.75
C LEU A 152 -3.05 13.28 12.03
N PHE A 153 -3.35 12.12 11.43
CA PHE A 153 -4.62 11.88 10.73
C PHE A 153 -5.81 11.60 11.66
N ARG A 154 -5.59 10.96 12.82
CA ARG A 154 -6.61 10.78 13.85
C ARG A 154 -7.08 12.10 14.43
N TRP A 155 -6.20 13.12 14.52
CA TRP A 155 -6.58 14.47 14.93
C TRP A 155 -7.43 15.21 13.87
N LEU A 156 -7.24 14.91 12.59
CA LEU A 156 -7.96 15.53 11.47
C LEU A 156 -9.31 14.87 11.13
N ILE A 157 -9.46 13.56 11.37
CA ILE A 157 -10.65 12.74 10.98
C ILE A 157 -11.66 12.53 12.15
N LEU A 158 -11.35 13.02 13.37
CA LEU A 158 -12.23 12.92 14.55
C LEU A 158 -12.87 14.26 14.97
N ARG A 159 -12.92 15.25 14.09
CA ARG A 159 -13.79 16.42 14.23
C ARG A 159 -14.95 16.35 13.26
#